data_AF-A0A641QV70-F1
#
_entry.id   AF-A0A641QV70-F1
#
_cell.length_a   1.000
_cell.length_b   1.000
_cell.length_c   1.000
_cell.angle_alpha   90.00
_cell.angle_beta   90.00
_cell.angle_gamma   90.00
#
_symmetry.space_group_name_H-M   'P 1'
#
loop_
_entity.id
_entity.type
_entity.pdbx_description
1 polymer ?
#
loop_
_entity_poly.entity_id
_entity_poly.type
_entity_poly.pdbx_seq_one_letter_code
_entity_poly.pdbx_strand_id
1 'polypeptide(L)'
;MEKGQESKQKRKTPLTTIAISQEYAKKLDEYLNGTGITRKEFVELSVDYFQRTGFDLRGEAFDLSPLEKVAGRLEQSAKIMERHNEGTEAVHLLLQA
;
A
#
# COMPACT_ATOMS: atom_id res chain seq x y z
N MET A 1 30.50 -14.04 29.73
CA MET A 1 29.60 -14.97 29.01
C MET A 1 29.25 -14.30 27.69
N GLU A 2 29.95 -14.66 26.62
CA GLU A 2 29.59 -14.28 25.25
C GLU A 2 28.20 -14.82 24.93
N LYS A 3 27.25 -13.94 24.64
CA LYS A 3 25.99 -14.34 24.04
C LYS A 3 26.29 -14.63 22.57
N GLY A 4 26.36 -15.92 22.24
CA GLY A 4 26.56 -16.41 20.88
C GLY A 4 25.59 -15.72 19.93
N GLN A 5 26.14 -15.00 18.96
CA GLN A 5 25.41 -14.61 17.78
C GLN A 5 25.07 -15.89 17.03
N GLU A 6 23.84 -16.37 17.19
CA GLU A 6 23.27 -17.36 16.28
C GLU A 6 23.29 -16.75 14.89
N SER A 7 24.35 -17.08 14.16
CA SER A 7 24.47 -16.83 12.74
C SER A 7 23.32 -17.59 12.10
N LYS A 8 22.22 -16.88 11.81
CA LYS A 8 21.11 -17.40 11.00
C LYS A 8 21.72 -18.01 9.76
N GLN A 9 21.84 -19.32 9.75
CA GLN A 9 22.41 -20.07 8.65
C GLN A 9 21.55 -19.73 7.45
N LYS A 10 22.09 -18.94 6.51
CA LYS A 10 21.42 -18.57 5.26
C LYS A 10 21.18 -19.87 4.51
N ARG A 11 20.04 -20.53 4.79
CA ARG A 11 19.54 -21.64 3.99
C ARG A 11 19.52 -21.10 2.57
N LYS A 12 20.33 -21.70 1.68
CA LYS A 12 20.32 -21.33 0.27
C LYS A 12 18.93 -21.66 -0.25
N THR A 13 18.07 -20.65 -0.30
CA THR A 13 16.73 -20.76 -0.86
C THR A 13 16.87 -21.22 -2.31
N PRO A 14 16.09 -22.22 -2.76
CA PRO A 14 16.11 -22.64 -4.15
C PRO A 14 15.91 -21.44 -5.06
N LEU A 15 16.73 -21.33 -6.11
CA LEU A 15 16.56 -20.27 -7.10
C LEU A 15 15.19 -20.46 -7.77
N THR A 16 14.28 -19.54 -7.51
CA THR A 16 12.91 -19.58 -8.02
C THR A 16 12.73 -18.43 -9.01
N THR A 17 12.26 -18.76 -10.20
CA THR A 17 11.93 -17.78 -11.25
C THR A 17 10.47 -17.39 -11.12
N ILE A 18 10.19 -16.09 -11.03
CA ILE A 18 8.82 -15.55 -10.96
C ILE A 18 8.59 -14.72 -12.21
N ALA A 19 7.55 -15.05 -12.98
CA ALA A 19 7.12 -14.26 -14.12
C ALA A 19 6.11 -13.20 -13.66
N ILE A 20 6.31 -11.95 -14.07
CA ILE A 20 5.41 -10.83 -13.80
C ILE A 20 5.19 -10.02 -15.08
N SER A 21 4.05 -9.36 -15.22
CA SER A 21 3.84 -8.43 -16.34
C SER A 21 4.77 -7.22 -16.22
N GLN A 22 5.08 -6.59 -17.34
CA GLN A 22 5.90 -5.37 -17.34
C GLN A 22 5.25 -4.24 -16.53
N GLU A 23 3.93 -4.12 -16.56
CA GLU A 23 3.20 -3.11 -15.79
C GLU A 23 3.45 -3.26 -14.28
N TYR A 24 3.32 -4.49 -13.76
CA TYR A 24 3.56 -4.75 -12.35
C TYR A 24 5.04 -4.69 -11.98
N ALA A 25 5.94 -5.05 -12.89
CA ALA A 25 7.38 -4.85 -12.69
C ALA A 25 7.71 -3.37 -12.47
N LYS A 26 7.13 -2.47 -13.26
CA LYS A 26 7.33 -1.03 -13.12
C LYS A 26 6.80 -0.50 -11.78
N LYS A 27 5.59 -0.91 -11.39
CA LYS A 27 4.99 -0.55 -10.09
C LYS A 27 5.84 -1.03 -8.91
N LEU A 28 6.37 -2.25 -9.00
CA LEU A 28 7.29 -2.79 -8.00
C LEU A 28 8.55 -1.92 -7.91
N ASP A 29 9.15 -1.54 -9.05
CA ASP A 29 10.35 -0.71 -9.05
C ASP A 29 10.14 0.68 -8.44
N GLU A 30 9.00 1.32 -8.74
CA GLU A 30 8.62 2.60 -8.14
C GLU A 30 8.48 2.49 -6.61
N TYR A 31 7.87 1.41 -6.10
CA TYR A 31 7.76 1.16 -4.67
C TYR A 31 9.13 0.92 -4.01
N LEU A 32 10.01 0.16 -4.65
CA LEU A 32 11.33 -0.16 -4.12
C LEU A 32 12.24 1.06 -4.03
N ASN A 33 12.13 1.98 -4.99
CA ASN A 33 12.87 3.24 -4.98
C ASN A 33 12.58 4.09 -3.73
N GLY A 34 11.36 4.01 -3.17
CA GLY A 34 10.96 4.75 -1.97
C GLY A 34 11.28 4.05 -0.65
N THR A 35 11.61 2.75 -0.66
CA THR A 35 11.73 1.92 0.55
C THR A 35 13.16 1.47 0.85
N GLY A 36 14.07 1.54 -0.13
CA GLY A 36 15.47 1.17 0.05
C GLY A 36 15.72 -0.34 0.15
N ILE A 37 14.73 -1.17 -0.15
CA ILE A 37 14.86 -2.63 -0.19
C ILE A 37 15.03 -3.13 -1.62
N THR A 38 15.70 -4.26 -1.78
CA THR A 38 15.86 -4.91 -3.09
C THR A 38 14.63 -5.73 -3.48
N ARG A 39 14.48 -6.02 -4.78
CA ARG A 39 13.42 -6.95 -5.28
C ARG A 39 13.48 -8.30 -4.56
N LYS A 40 14.68 -8.78 -4.25
CA LYS A 40 14.87 -10.05 -3.54
C LYS A 40 14.33 -9.97 -2.11
N GLU A 41 14.70 -8.93 -1.36
CA GLU A 41 14.23 -8.75 0.01
C GLU A 41 12.71 -8.56 0.05
N PHE A 42 12.15 -7.84 -0.91
CA PHE A 42 10.69 -7.72 -1.05
C PHE A 42 10.01 -9.09 -1.20
N VAL A 43 10.52 -9.95 -2.08
CA VAL A 43 9.96 -11.30 -2.29
C VAL A 43 10.14 -12.16 -1.04
N GLU A 44 11.31 -12.15 -0.41
CA GLU A 44 11.57 -12.92 0.82
C GLU A 44 10.68 -12.48 1.98
N LEU A 45 10.50 -11.18 2.18
CA LEU A 45 9.60 -10.63 3.20
C LEU A 45 8.14 -10.98 2.92
N SER A 46 7.71 -10.88 1.67
CA SER A 46 6.35 -11.23 1.27
C SER A 46 6.05 -12.70 1.54
N VAL A 47 6.98 -13.60 1.18
CA VAL A 47 6.84 -15.04 1.45
C VAL A 47 6.80 -15.33 2.95
N ASP A 48 7.70 -14.75 3.74
CA ASP A 48 7.70 -14.92 5.21
C ASP A 48 6.38 -14.41 5.83
N TYR A 49 5.88 -13.26 5.36
CA TYR A 49 4.60 -12.72 5.81
C TYR A 49 3.44 -13.68 5.51
N PHE A 50 3.30 -14.17 4.27
CA PHE A 50 2.21 -15.07 3.89
C PHE A 50 2.27 -16.40 4.65
N GLN A 51 3.48 -16.96 4.83
CA GLN A 51 3.68 -18.21 5.57
C GLN A 51 3.33 -18.08 7.05
N ARG A 52 3.67 -16.95 7.69
CA ARG A 52 3.39 -16.73 9.11
C ARG A 52 1.95 -16.40 9.41
N THR A 53 1.32 -15.64 8.52
CA THR A 53 -0.06 -15.18 8.71
C THR A 53 -1.09 -16.21 8.23
N GLY A 54 -0.67 -17.15 7.38
CA GLY A 54 -1.59 -18.06 6.68
C GLY A 54 -2.44 -17.34 5.63
N PHE A 55 -2.08 -16.10 5.26
CA PHE A 55 -2.79 -15.29 4.29
C PHE A 55 -2.68 -15.91 2.90
N ASP A 56 -3.81 -16.37 2.35
CA ASP A 56 -3.91 -16.95 1.02
C ASP A 56 -4.51 -15.93 0.02
N LEU A 57 -3.69 -15.46 -0.90
CA LEU A 57 -4.07 -14.58 -2.01
C LEU A 57 -5.18 -15.18 -2.90
N ARG A 58 -5.39 -16.50 -2.87
CA ARG A 58 -6.37 -17.21 -3.71
C ARG A 58 -7.73 -17.36 -3.02
N GLY A 59 -7.77 -17.31 -1.69
CA GLY A 59 -8.96 -17.56 -0.88
C GLY A 59 -9.53 -16.31 -0.20
N GLU A 60 -8.68 -15.35 0.14
CA GLU A 60 -9.07 -14.11 0.80
C GLU A 60 -9.21 -13.01 -0.26
N ALA A 61 -10.43 -12.82 -0.78
CA ALA A 61 -10.74 -11.55 -1.43
C ALA A 61 -10.53 -10.45 -0.38
N PHE A 62 -9.63 -9.50 -0.65
CA PHE A 62 -9.44 -8.35 0.23
C PHE A 62 -10.84 -7.72 0.43
N ASP A 63 -11.39 -7.76 1.64
CA ASP A 63 -12.66 -7.07 1.90
C ASP A 63 -12.36 -5.57 1.78
N LEU A 64 -12.63 -5.02 0.61
CA LEU A 64 -12.39 -3.62 0.28
C LEU A 64 -13.50 -2.72 0.85
N SER A 65 -14.57 -3.30 1.40
CA SER A 65 -15.70 -2.55 1.98
C SER A 65 -15.27 -1.48 2.99
N PRO A 66 -14.28 -1.69 3.87
CA PRO A 66 -13.79 -0.65 4.78
C PRO A 66 -13.12 0.52 4.03
N LEU A 67 -12.35 0.23 2.99
CA LEU A 67 -11.68 1.25 2.19
C LEU A 67 -12.69 2.03 1.34
N GLU A 68 -13.67 1.34 0.75
CA GLU A 68 -14.78 1.97 0.01
C GLU A 68 -15.61 2.90 0.92
N LYS A 69 -15.88 2.49 2.17
CA LYS A 69 -16.56 3.34 3.15
C LYS A 69 -15.76 4.61 3.46
N VAL A 70 -14.45 4.50 3.61
CA VAL A 70 -13.59 5.68 3.85
C VAL A 70 -13.55 6.58 2.64
N ALA A 71 -13.38 6.03 1.44
CA ALA A 71 -13.39 6.78 0.18
C ALA A 71 -14.72 7.52 -0.02
N GLY A 72 -15.85 6.86 0.20
CA GLY A 72 -17.18 7.49 0.09
C GLY A 72 -17.40 8.62 1.09
N ARG A 73 -16.92 8.48 2.33
CA ARG A 73 -16.96 9.58 3.33
C ARG A 73 -16.08 10.76 2.91
N LEU A 74 -14.92 10.49 2.32
CA LEU A 74 -14.01 11.52 1.84
C LEU A 74 -14.63 12.31 0.68
N GLU A 75 -15.26 11.61 -0.27
CA GLU A 75 -15.97 12.24 -1.39
C GLU A 75 -17.15 13.10 -0.92
N GLN A 76 -17.94 12.60 0.04
CA GLN A 76 -19.01 13.39 0.66
C GLN A 76 -18.48 14.65 1.35
N SER A 77 -17.36 14.53 2.08
CA SER A 77 -16.72 15.67 2.72
C SER A 77 -16.24 16.70 1.70
N ALA A 78 -15.67 16.26 0.58
CA ALA A 78 -15.23 17.16 -0.49
C ALA A 78 -16.41 17.93 -1.12
N LYS A 79 -17.54 17.25 -1.40
CA LYS A 79 -18.76 17.89 -1.93
C LYS A 79 -19.36 18.90 -0.97
N ILE A 80 -19.34 18.62 0.34
CA ILE A 80 -19.81 19.58 1.36
C ILE A 80 -18.90 20.80 1.37
N MET A 81 -17.58 20.60 1.32
CA MET A 81 -16.60 21.68 1.30
C MET A 81 -16.73 22.57 0.06
N GLU A 82 -16.95 21.98 -1.11
CA GLU A 82 -17.17 22.71 -2.37
C GLU A 82 -18.43 23.60 -2.31
N ARG A 83 -19.56 23.05 -1.85
CA ARG A 83 -20.81 23.82 -1.67
C ARG A 83 -20.68 24.94 -0.64
N HIS A 84 -19.94 24.71 0.44
CA HIS A 84 -19.70 25.73 1.46
C HIS A 84 -18.81 26.86 0.93
N ASN A 85 -17.87 26.53 0.03
CA ASN A 85 -17.04 27.51 -0.65
C ASN A 85 -17.85 28.36 -1.64
N GLU A 86 -18.73 27.75 -2.45
CA GLU A 86 -19.63 28.47 -3.37
C GLU A 86 -20.52 29.49 -2.66
N GLY A 87 -21.10 29.11 -1.50
CA GLY A 87 -21.92 30.01 -0.70
C GLY A 87 -21.12 31.16 -0.06
N THR A 88 -19.86 30.90 0.32
CA THR A 88 -18.97 31.91 0.90
C THR A 88 -18.53 32.93 -0.15
N GLU A 89 -18.18 32.46 -1.35
CA GLU A 89 -17.81 33.32 -2.48
C GLU A 89 -18.99 34.17 -2.96
N ALA A 90 -20.20 33.63 -3.00
CA ALA A 90 -21.41 34.37 -3.37
C ALA A 90 -21.72 35.52 -2.39
N VAL A 91 -21.53 35.29 -1.08
CA VAL A 91 -21.69 36.32 -0.06
C VAL A 91 -20.58 37.38 -0.15
N HIS A 92 -19.34 36.96 -0.39
CA HIS A 92 -18.22 37.88 -0.60
C HIS A 92 -18.43 38.80 -1.82
N LEU A 93 -18.93 38.26 -2.93
CA LEU A 93 -19.28 39.05 -4.13
C LEU A 93 -20.42 40.06 -3.86
N LEU A 94 -21.42 39.68 -3.05
CA LEU A 94 -22.51 40.59 -2.65
C LEU A 94 -22.05 41.72 -1.72
N LEU A 95 -21.03 41.49 -0.89
CA LEU A 95 -20.44 42.49 0.01
C LEU A 95 -19.49 43.46 -0.72
N GLN A 96 -19.06 43.15 -1.94
CA GLN A 96 -18.19 43.99 -2.77
C GLN A 96 -18.94 44.85 -3.81
N ALA A 97 -20.26 44.68 -3.93
CA ALA A 97 -21.13 45.47 -4.81
C ALA A 97 -21.77 46.66 -4.06
#